data_AF-A0A2G9PRR4-F1
#
_entry.id   AF-A0A2G9PRR4-F1
#
_cell.length_a   1.000
_cell.length_b   1.000
_cell.length_c   1.000
_cell.angle_alpha   90.00
_cell.angle_beta   90.00
_cell.angle_gamma   90.00
#
_symmetry.space_group_name_H-M   'P 1'
#
loop_
_entity.id
_entity.type
_entity.pdbx_description
1 polymer ?
#
loop_
_entity_poly.entity_id
_entity_poly.type
_entity_poly.pdbx_seq_one_letter_code
_entity_poly.pdbx_strand_id
1 'polypeptide(L)'
;MAIQFEFISSDAITGKSSEERISLIMKSVRKDKILVLEEPLTPAEEKLLIMKTMTAITREFPGIEVCSLGQTGSDLRSRVIKLLGGKTSGLTVVGPSNLVHQIKRDPHKLRFMAGK
;
A
#
# COMPACT_ATOMS: atom_id res chain seq x y z
N MET A 1 0.06 23.96 4.28
CA MET A 1 0.51 23.11 3.16
C MET A 1 -0.59 22.14 2.79
N ALA A 2 -0.73 21.78 1.51
CA ALA A 2 -1.72 20.80 1.08
C ALA A 2 -1.16 19.38 1.18
N ILE A 3 -1.96 18.45 1.68
CA ILE A 3 -1.66 17.02 1.71
C ILE A 3 -2.56 16.37 0.66
N GLN A 4 -1.98 15.57 -0.23
CA GLN A 4 -2.73 14.90 -1.29
C GLN A 4 -2.94 13.42 -0.95
N PHE A 5 -4.20 13.01 -0.99
CA PHE A 5 -4.60 11.60 -0.95
C PHE A 5 -4.94 11.13 -2.35
N GLU A 6 -4.46 9.93 -2.70
CA GLU A 6 -4.77 9.26 -3.96
C GLU A 6 -5.40 7.90 -3.65
N PHE A 7 -6.58 7.63 -4.20
CA PHE A 7 -7.32 6.39 -4.00
C PHE A 7 -7.30 5.57 -5.29
N ILE A 8 -6.93 4.30 -5.18
CA ILE A 8 -6.84 3.37 -6.30
C ILE A 8 -7.71 2.16 -5.98
N SER A 9 -8.73 1.95 -6.83
CA SER A 9 -9.63 0.82 -6.71
C SER A 9 -8.93 -0.50 -7.03
N SER A 10 -9.46 -1.61 -6.51
CA SER A 10 -8.97 -2.96 -6.82
C SER A 10 -8.99 -3.24 -8.33
N ASP A 11 -9.96 -2.70 -9.04
CA ASP A 11 -10.18 -2.97 -10.46
C ASP A 11 -9.08 -2.32 -11.31
N ALA A 12 -8.53 -1.17 -10.88
CA ALA A 12 -7.41 -0.51 -11.55
C ALA A 12 -6.08 -1.27 -11.43
N ILE A 13 -5.97 -2.20 -10.48
CA ILE A 13 -4.76 -2.99 -10.19
C ILE A 13 -4.96 -4.49 -10.42
N THR A 14 -6.17 -4.89 -10.84
CA THR A 14 -6.49 -6.26 -11.22
C THR A 14 -5.71 -6.64 -12.48
N GLY A 15 -5.14 -7.84 -12.50
CA GLY A 15 -4.34 -8.33 -13.63
C GLY A 15 -2.91 -7.77 -13.72
N LYS A 16 -2.54 -6.80 -12.86
CA LYS A 16 -1.15 -6.32 -12.75
C LYS A 16 -0.29 -7.32 -12.00
N SER A 17 0.93 -7.52 -12.49
CA SER A 17 1.99 -8.23 -11.77
C SER A 17 2.39 -7.48 -10.49
N SER A 18 3.06 -8.17 -9.56
CA SER A 18 3.60 -7.55 -8.34
C SER A 18 4.51 -6.36 -8.66
N GLU A 19 5.39 -6.48 -9.66
CA GLU A 19 6.31 -5.40 -10.06
C GLU A 19 5.57 -4.17 -10.61
N GLU A 20 4.51 -4.34 -11.40
CA GLU A 20 3.70 -3.24 -11.89
C GLU A 20 2.94 -2.53 -10.75
N ARG A 21 2.42 -3.32 -9.80
CA ARG A 21 1.74 -2.79 -8.60
C ARG A 21 2.72 -1.98 -7.75
N ILE A 22 3.91 -2.51 -7.48
CA ILE A 22 4.94 -1.80 -6.71
C ILE A 22 5.42 -0.55 -7.45
N SER A 23 5.60 -0.61 -8.76
CA SER A 23 5.99 0.55 -9.57
C SER A 23 4.95 1.67 -9.51
N LEU A 24 3.66 1.32 -9.54
CA LEU A 24 2.56 2.27 -9.39
C LEU A 24 2.57 2.93 -8.00
N ILE A 25 2.78 2.16 -6.93
CA ILE A 25 2.90 2.69 -5.57
C ILE A 25 4.09 3.66 -5.46
N MET A 26 5.28 3.22 -5.89
CA MET A 26 6.51 4.01 -5.85
C MET A 26 6.37 5.33 -6.63
N LYS A 27 5.67 5.32 -7.77
CA LYS A 27 5.40 6.52 -8.57
C LYS A 27 4.52 7.54 -7.82
N SER A 28 3.58 7.07 -7.02
CA SER A 28 2.67 7.94 -6.24
C SER A 28 3.40 8.56 -5.05
N VAL A 29 4.03 7.73 -4.20
CA VAL A 29 4.68 8.20 -2.97
C VAL A 29 5.88 9.11 -3.19
N ARG A 30 6.62 8.93 -4.30
CA ARG A 30 7.69 9.86 -4.69
C ARG A 30 7.21 11.25 -5.08
N LYS A 31 5.91 11.42 -5.32
CA LYS A 31 5.28 12.71 -5.62
C LYS A 31 4.60 13.33 -4.40
N ASP A 32 5.07 12.98 -3.19
CA ASP A 32 4.52 13.48 -1.92
C ASP A 32 3.01 13.16 -1.75
N LYS A 33 2.54 12.03 -2.29
CA LYS A 33 1.15 11.57 -2.17
C LYS A 33 1.02 10.47 -1.14
N ILE A 34 -0.07 10.49 -0.37
CA ILE A 34 -0.51 9.35 0.44
C ILE A 34 -1.46 8.52 -0.41
N LEU A 35 -1.05 7.30 -0.72
CA LEU A 35 -1.77 6.37 -1.56
C LEU A 35 -2.62 5.41 -0.73
N VAL A 36 -3.85 5.17 -1.17
CA VAL A 36 -4.80 4.23 -0.58
C VAL A 36 -5.23 3.25 -1.67
N LEU A 37 -4.92 1.96 -1.49
CA LEU A 37 -5.28 0.88 -2.40
C LEU A 37 -6.43 0.06 -1.80
N GLU A 38 -7.52 -0.12 -2.53
CA GLU A 38 -8.65 -0.98 -2.13
C GLU A 38 -8.36 -2.49 -2.25
N GLU A 39 -7.12 -2.89 -2.01
CA GLU A 39 -6.71 -4.29 -1.93
C GLU A 39 -5.48 -4.37 -1.03
N PRO A 40 -5.40 -5.38 -0.12
CA PRO A 40 -4.20 -5.59 0.66
C PRO A 40 -3.02 -6.05 -0.21
N LEU A 41 -1.83 -5.55 0.08
CA LEU A 41 -0.60 -6.15 -0.46
C LEU A 41 -0.39 -7.54 0.14
N THR A 42 0.02 -8.48 -0.71
CA THR A 42 0.50 -9.78 -0.24
C THR A 42 1.81 -9.61 0.53
N PRO A 43 2.17 -10.55 1.43
CA PRO A 43 3.45 -10.49 2.13
C PRO A 43 4.68 -10.42 1.20
N ALA A 44 4.59 -10.99 0.00
CA ALA A 44 5.66 -10.91 -0.99
C ALA A 44 5.75 -9.52 -1.63
N GLU A 45 4.61 -8.90 -1.95
CA GLU A 45 4.56 -7.53 -2.47
C GLU A 45 5.03 -6.51 -1.43
N GLU A 46 4.61 -6.66 -0.18
CA GLU A 46 5.04 -5.77 0.91
C GLU A 46 6.57 -5.84 1.09
N LYS A 47 7.15 -7.05 1.08
CA LYS A 47 8.61 -7.23 1.08
C LYS A 47 9.28 -6.57 -0.13
N LEU A 48 8.73 -6.76 -1.33
CA LEU A 48 9.26 -6.17 -2.56
C LEU A 48 9.21 -4.64 -2.51
N LEU A 49 8.11 -4.06 -2.01
CA LEU A 49 7.94 -2.63 -1.84
C LEU A 49 8.99 -2.04 -0.89
N ILE A 50 9.17 -2.67 0.28
CA ILE A 50 10.18 -2.26 1.25
C ILE A 50 11.59 -2.34 0.63
N MET A 51 11.92 -3.44 -0.04
CA MET A 51 13.23 -3.62 -0.70
C MET A 51 13.47 -2.54 -1.77
N LYS A 52 12.51 -2.32 -2.67
CA LYS A 52 12.62 -1.28 -3.71
C LYS A 52 12.72 0.12 -3.09
N THR A 53 12.02 0.37 -1.98
CA THR A 53 12.12 1.62 -1.24
C THR A 53 13.53 1.83 -0.70
N MET A 54 14.12 0.83 -0.04
CA MET A 54 15.48 0.94 0.49
C MET A 54 16.51 1.32 -0.58
N THR A 55 16.38 0.75 -1.79
CA THR A 55 17.26 1.09 -2.93
C THR A 55 17.00 2.48 -3.53
N ALA A 56 15.90 3.10 -3.14
CA ALA A 56 15.36 4.32 -3.74
C ALA A 56 15.49 5.55 -2.83
N ILE A 57 15.97 5.38 -1.59
CA ILE A 57 16.08 6.44 -0.59
C ILE A 57 17.06 7.51 -1.07
N THR A 58 16.62 8.77 -0.98
CA THR A 58 17.45 9.96 -1.19
C THR A 58 17.15 10.99 -0.09
N ARG A 59 17.80 12.16 -0.13
CA ARG A 59 17.47 13.26 0.80
C ARG A 59 16.04 13.77 0.61
N GLU A 60 15.55 13.73 -0.62
CA GLU A 60 14.22 14.18 -1.02
C GLU A 60 13.15 13.11 -0.80
N PHE A 61 13.54 11.83 -0.75
CA PHE A 61 12.66 10.70 -0.51
C PHE A 61 13.24 9.79 0.58
N PRO A 62 12.96 10.07 1.87
CA PRO A 62 13.57 9.36 2.99
C PRO A 62 13.01 7.94 3.19
N GLY A 63 11.92 7.58 2.51
CA GLY A 63 11.31 6.26 2.58
C GLY A 63 9.79 6.31 2.55
N ILE A 64 9.16 5.23 3.01
CA ILE A 64 7.71 5.09 3.09
C ILE A 64 7.28 4.57 4.46
N GLU A 65 6.03 4.86 4.79
CA GLU A 65 5.24 4.14 5.78
C GLU A 65 4.17 3.33 5.06
N VAL A 66 3.97 2.07 5.46
CA VAL A 66 3.00 1.15 4.85
C VAL A 66 2.18 0.45 5.92
N CYS A 67 0.87 0.32 5.69
CA CYS A 67 0.00 -0.48 6.53
C CYS A 67 -1.17 -1.07 5.76
N SER A 68 -1.46 -2.34 6.00
CA SER A 68 -2.55 -3.08 5.35
C SER A 68 -3.61 -3.53 6.38
N LEU A 69 -4.88 -3.39 6.02
CA LEU A 69 -6.05 -3.87 6.76
C LEU A 69 -6.82 -4.88 5.90
N GLY A 70 -7.35 -5.93 6.52
CA GLY A 70 -7.96 -7.07 5.84
C GLY A 70 -7.14 -8.35 6.00
N GLN A 71 -7.62 -9.45 5.43
CA GLN A 71 -6.93 -10.74 5.53
C GLN A 71 -5.62 -10.69 4.73
N THR A 72 -4.50 -10.49 5.44
CA THR A 72 -3.13 -10.55 4.89
C THR A 72 -2.56 -11.97 4.88
N GLY A 73 -3.38 -12.96 5.20
CA GLY A 73 -2.99 -14.37 5.23
C GLY A 73 -3.05 -14.98 3.83
N SER A 74 -1.99 -15.67 3.43
CA SER A 74 -2.00 -16.71 2.39
C SER A 74 -2.87 -17.91 2.81
N ASP A 75 -4.04 -17.66 3.39
CA ASP A 75 -4.97 -18.72 3.73
C ASP A 75 -5.53 -19.25 2.43
N LEU A 76 -5.57 -20.58 2.34
CA LEU A 76 -6.15 -21.33 1.24
C LEU A 76 -7.54 -20.78 0.86
N ARG A 77 -8.29 -20.25 1.84
CA ARG A 77 -9.56 -19.54 1.67
C ARG A 77 -9.48 -18.31 0.77
N SER A 78 -8.48 -17.43 0.96
CA SER A 78 -8.32 -16.22 0.13
C SER A 78 -8.04 -16.56 -1.33
N ARG A 79 -7.26 -17.62 -1.58
CA ARG A 79 -6.96 -18.15 -2.91
C ARG A 79 -8.20 -18.77 -3.55
N VAL A 80 -8.97 -19.56 -2.80
CA VAL A 80 -10.23 -20.15 -3.25
C VAL A 80 -11.24 -19.06 -3.58
N ILE A 81 -11.37 -18.02 -2.75
CA ILE A 81 -12.25 -16.87 -3.03
C ILE A 81 -11.85 -16.19 -4.34
N LYS A 82 -10.55 -15.89 -4.54
CA LYS A 82 -10.07 -15.30 -5.81
C LYS A 82 -10.31 -16.22 -7.02
N LEU A 83 -10.09 -17.53 -6.88
CA LEU A 83 -10.35 -18.53 -7.93
C LEU A 83 -11.84 -18.64 -8.30
N LEU A 84 -12.73 -18.45 -7.33
CA LEU A 84 -14.18 -18.41 -7.53
C LEU A 84 -14.69 -17.03 -8.00
N GLY A 85 -13.80 -16.10 -8.35
CA GLY A 85 -14.16 -14.76 -8.81
C GLY A 85 -14.55 -13.77 -7.70
N GLY A 86 -14.33 -14.13 -6.44
CA GLY A 86 -14.56 -13.26 -5.29
C GLY A 86 -13.42 -12.25 -5.10
N LYS A 87 -13.76 -11.04 -4.65
CA LYS A 87 -12.79 -9.98 -4.33
C LYS A 87 -12.24 -10.18 -2.91
N THR A 88 -10.94 -10.05 -2.72
CA THR A 88 -10.37 -9.95 -1.37
C THR A 88 -10.66 -8.58 -0.79
N SER A 89 -11.37 -8.54 0.33
CA SER A 89 -11.68 -7.30 1.04
C SER A 89 -10.47 -6.81 1.84
N GLY A 90 -10.11 -5.54 1.67
CA GLY A 90 -9.08 -4.90 2.49
C GLY A 90 -8.63 -3.57 1.90
N LEU A 91 -7.65 -2.97 2.57
CA LEU A 91 -7.09 -1.69 2.22
C LEU A 91 -5.59 -1.70 2.51
N THR A 92 -4.77 -1.13 1.64
CA THR A 92 -3.39 -0.78 1.96
C THR A 92 -3.23 0.74 1.87
N VAL A 93 -2.60 1.34 2.88
CA VAL A 93 -2.18 2.73 2.87
C VAL A 93 -0.66 2.77 2.78
N VAL A 94 -0.15 3.58 1.84
CA VAL A 94 1.29 3.83 1.66
C VAL A 94 1.51 5.32 1.53
N GLY A 95 2.40 5.90 2.33
CA GLY A 95 2.78 7.31 2.20
C GLY A 95 4.27 7.52 2.40
N PRO A 96 4.83 8.64 1.95
CA PRO A 96 6.25 8.93 2.16
C PRO A 96 6.49 9.30 3.63
N SER A 97 7.62 8.86 4.19
CA SER A 97 7.93 8.97 5.62
C SER A 97 8.16 10.41 6.11
N ASN A 98 8.41 11.35 5.19
CA ASN A 98 8.46 12.78 5.49
C ASN A 98 7.07 13.40 5.72
N LEU A 99 5.99 12.76 5.25
CA LEU A 99 4.62 13.23 5.40
C LEU A 99 3.85 12.43 6.45
N VAL A 100 4.12 11.13 6.58
CA VAL A 100 3.38 10.24 7.47
C VAL A 100 4.20 10.03 8.74
N HIS A 101 3.74 10.61 9.85
CA HIS A 101 4.44 10.51 11.14
C HIS A 101 4.11 9.23 11.90
N GLN A 102 2.88 8.72 11.76
CA GLN A 102 2.45 7.54 12.46
C GLN A 102 1.32 6.86 11.71
N ILE A 103 1.41 5.54 11.56
CA ILE A 103 0.28 4.68 11.20
C ILE A 103 -0.04 3.75 12.38
N LYS A 104 -1.28 3.82 12.88
CA LYS A 104 -1.80 2.90 13.90
C LYS A 104 -2.78 1.92 13.25
N ARG A 105 -2.52 0.64 13.44
CA ARG A 105 -3.36 -0.46 12.98
C ARG A 105 -4.21 -0.99 14.12
N ASP A 106 -5.53 -0.94 13.92
CA ASP A 106 -6.51 -1.67 14.71
C ASP A 106 -7.12 -2.80 13.86
N PRO A 107 -7.76 -3.82 14.46
CA PRO A 107 -8.39 -4.91 13.70
C PRO A 107 -9.41 -4.46 12.64
N HIS A 108 -10.06 -3.31 12.87
CA HIS A 108 -11.13 -2.78 12.01
C HIS A 108 -10.91 -1.34 11.55
N LYS A 109 -9.77 -0.71 11.90
CA LYS A 109 -9.52 0.70 11.60
C LYS A 109 -8.05 0.92 11.26
N LEU A 110 -7.79 1.80 10.31
CA LEU A 110 -6.47 2.39 10.06
C LEU A 110 -6.53 3.86 10.39
N ARG A 111 -5.57 4.34 11.17
CA ARG A 111 -5.40 5.75 11.46
C ARG A 111 -3.99 6.15 11.09
N PHE A 112 -3.86 7.20 10.28
CA PHE A 112 -2.58 7.82 10.00
C PHE A 112 -2.60 9.28 10.42
N MET A 113 -1.44 9.81 10.79
CA MET A 113 -1.23 11.24 11.02
C MET A 113 -0.28 11.76 9.94
N ALA A 114 -0.68 12.83 9.26
CA ALA A 114 0.09 13.42 8.19
C ALA A 114 0.33 14.93 8.40
N GLY A 115 1.55 15.37 8.11
CA GLY A 115 2.03 16.75 8.26
C GLY A 115 3.46 16.88 7.74
N LYS A 116 3.89 18.09 7.38
CA LYS A 116 5.33 18.44 7.20
C LYS A 116 5.77 19.29 8.36
#